data_AF-A0A9W6FY36-F1
#
_entry.id   AF-A0A9W6FY36-F1
#
_cell.length_a   1.000
_cell.length_b   1.000
_cell.length_c   1.000
_cell.angle_alpha   90.00
_cell.angle_beta   90.00
_cell.angle_gamma   90.00
#
_symmetry.space_group_name_H-M   'P 1'
#
loop_
_entity.id
_entity.type
_entity.pdbx_description
1 polymer ?
#
loop_
_entity_poly.entity_id
_entity_poly.type
_entity_poly.pdbx_seq_one_letter_code
_entity_poly.pdbx_strand_id
1 'polypeptide(L)' 'MLSPKAREELKKAAASTELRDDMAAAAALRQPPWMRDGIVDADRWLDYLTEYNKFINHRRKPETSFIETRMLL' A
#
# COMPACT_ATOMS: atom_id res chain seq x y z
N MET A 1 -11.73 -23.80 -5.52
CA MET A 1 -12.78 -23.51 -6.53
C MET A 1 -13.80 -22.58 -5.92
N LEU A 2 -14.27 -21.56 -6.64
CA LEU A 2 -15.34 -20.67 -6.16
C LEU A 2 -16.67 -21.41 -6.09
N SER A 3 -17.50 -21.09 -5.10
CA SER A 3 -18.86 -21.63 -5.02
C SER A 3 -19.71 -21.15 -6.21
N PRO A 4 -20.77 -21.88 -6.60
CA PRO A 4 -21.64 -21.47 -7.70
C PRO A 4 -22.22 -20.06 -7.49
N LYS A 5 -22.60 -19.73 -6.25
CA LYS A 5 -23.11 -18.41 -5.87
C LYS A 5 -22.06 -17.31 -6.04
N ALA A 6 -20.86 -17.52 -5.50
CA ALA A 6 -19.77 -16.54 -5.60
C ALA A 6 -19.34 -16.32 -7.07
N ARG A 7 -19.42 -17.36 -7.91
CA ARG A 7 -19.14 -17.25 -9.34
C ARG A 7 -20.17 -16.38 -10.08
N GLU A 8 -21.45 -16.51 -9.74
CA GLU A 8 -22.50 -15.68 -10.34
C GLU A 8 -22.44 -14.22 -9.85
N GLU A 9 -22.16 -14.00 -8.57
CA GLU A 9 -21.93 -12.65 -8.03
C GLU A 9 -20.74 -11.98 -8.72
N LEU A 10 -19.64 -12.71 -8.94
CA LEU A 10 -18.47 -12.20 -9.65
C LEU A 10 -18.80 -11.80 -11.10
N LYS A 11 -19.58 -12.62 -11.81
CA LYS A 11 -20.02 -12.29 -13.18
C LYS A 11 -20.89 -11.04 -13.21
N LYS A 12 -21.83 -10.90 -12.27
CA LYS A 12 -22.68 -9.71 -12.15
C LYS A 12 -21.86 -8.46 -11.86
N ALA A 13 -20.90 -8.54 -10.93
CA ALA A 13 -19.99 -7.45 -10.63
C ALA A 13 -19.15 -7.07 -11.86
N ALA A 14 -18.58 -8.05 -12.57
CA ALA A 14 -17.79 -7.81 -13.77
C ALA A 14 -18.58 -7.17 -14.92
N ALA A 15 -19.88 -7.44 -15.00
CA ALA A 15 -20.78 -6.84 -15.98
C ALA A 15 -21.26 -5.43 -15.58
N SER A 16 -21.11 -5.04 -14.31
CA SER A 16 -21.56 -3.72 -13.82
C SER A 16 -20.76 -2.59 -14.47
N THR A 17 -21.47 -1.66 -15.09
CA THR A 17 -20.91 -0.42 -15.63
C THR A 17 -20.56 0.57 -14.53
N GLU A 18 -21.38 0.67 -13.48
CA GLU A 18 -21.13 1.54 -12.33
C GLU A 18 -19.80 1.17 -11.65
N LEU A 19 -19.58 -0.12 -11.40
CA LEU A 19 -18.31 -0.60 -10.82
C LEU A 19 -17.13 -0.29 -11.74
N ARG A 20 -17.31 -0.38 -13.07
CA ARG A 20 -16.26 -0.06 -14.04
C ARG A 20 -15.93 1.44 -14.02
N ASP A 21 -16.94 2.28 -13.96
CA ASP A 21 -16.78 3.74 -13.95
C ASP A 21 -16.14 4.22 -12.64
N ASP A 22 -16.55 3.66 -11.50
CA ASP A 22 -15.93 3.93 -10.20
C ASP A 22 -14.45 3.52 -10.18
N MET A 23 -14.13 2.35 -10.72
CA MET A 23 -12.74 1.88 -10.81
C MET A 23 -11.92 2.72 -11.79
N ALA A 24 -12.51 3.20 -12.88
CA ALA A 24 -11.84 4.12 -13.80
C ALA A 24 -11.55 5.47 -13.14
N ALA A 25 -12.49 6.01 -12.36
CA ALA A 25 -12.28 7.23 -11.58
C ALA A 25 -11.19 7.05 -10.52
N ALA A 26 -11.21 5.92 -9.79
CA ALA A 26 -10.16 5.58 -8.83
C ALA A 26 -8.78 5.40 -9.50
N ALA A 27 -8.74 4.80 -10.69
CA ALA A 27 -7.51 4.65 -11.47
C ALA A 27 -6.98 5.99 -12.00
N ALA A 28 -7.86 6.92 -12.37
CA ALA A 28 -7.47 8.28 -12.78
C ALA A 28 -6.82 9.07 -11.63
N LEU A 29 -7.24 8.80 -10.38
CA LEU A 29 -6.65 9.37 -9.17
C LEU A 29 -5.38 8.66 -8.70
N ARG A 30 -4.95 7.59 -9.40
CA ARG A 30 -3.84 6.73 -9.01
C ARG A 30 -2.46 7.31 -9.36
N GLN A 31 -2.33 8.63 -9.34
CA GLN A 31 -1.03 9.29 -9.30
C GLN A 31 -0.37 8.89 -7.98
N PRO A 32 0.84 8.31 -8.00
CA PRO A 32 1.58 8.05 -6.78
C PRO A 32 1.73 9.34 -5.97
N PRO A 33 1.54 9.30 -4.64
CA PRO A 33 1.48 10.51 -3.81
C PRO A 33 2.78 11.34 -3.83
N TRP A 34 3.88 10.74 -4.26
CA TRP A 34 5.19 11.37 -4.47
C TRP A 34 5.40 11.95 -5.87
N MET A 35 4.41 11.89 -6.76
CA MET A 35 4.47 12.55 -8.07
C MET A 35 3.70 13.86 -8.07
N ARG A 36 4.22 14.83 -8.83
CA ARG A 36 3.55 16.10 -9.17
C ARG A 36 3.81 16.40 -10.63
N ASP A 37 2.75 16.60 -11.41
CA ASP A 37 2.82 16.89 -12.85
C ASP A 37 3.64 15.86 -13.66
N GLY A 38 3.60 14.59 -13.25
CA GLY A 38 4.33 13.51 -13.90
C GLY A 38 5.84 13.47 -13.59
N ILE A 39 6.32 14.35 -12.71
CA ILE A 39 7.69 14.37 -12.23
C ILE A 39 7.71 13.89 -10.77
N VAL A 40 8.75 13.14 -10.40
CA VAL A 40 8.97 12.73 -9.01
C VAL A 40 9.33 13.97 -8.20
N ASP A 41 8.55 14.24 -7.15
CA ASP A 41 8.82 15.29 -6.19
C ASP A 41 9.58 14.67 -5.00
N ALA A 42 10.84 15.07 -4.82
CA ALA A 42 11.72 14.50 -3.83
C ALA A 42 11.25 14.74 -2.40
N ASP A 43 10.63 15.89 -2.13
CA ASP A 43 10.11 16.24 -0.80
C ASP A 43 8.90 15.35 -0.49
N ARG A 44 7.96 15.23 -1.43
CA ARG A 44 6.80 14.32 -1.27
C ARG A 44 7.21 12.85 -1.18
N TRP A 45 8.28 12.46 -1.86
CA TRP A 45 8.85 11.12 -1.74
C TRP A 45 9.41 10.86 -0.33
N LEU A 46 10.14 11.81 0.24
CA LEU A 46 10.66 11.72 1.60
C LEU A 46 9.53 11.70 2.65
N ASP A 47 8.52 12.55 2.47
CA ASP A 47 7.33 12.56 3.33
C ASP A 47 6.60 11.21 3.24
N TYR A 48 6.35 10.72 2.02
CA TYR A 48 5.75 9.41 1.82
C TYR A 48 6.55 8.30 2.50
N LEU A 49 7.87 8.21 2.31
CA LEU A 49 8.66 7.17 2.97
C LEU A 49 8.64 7.29 4.49
N THR A 50 8.58 8.51 5.03
CA THR A 50 8.55 8.76 6.47
C THR A 50 7.20 8.38 7.07
N GLU A 51 6.10 8.79 6.44
CA GLU A 51 4.75 8.52 6.89
C GLU A 51 4.30 7.09 6.60
N TYR A 52 4.67 6.55 5.44
CA TYR A 52 4.43 5.16 5.09
C TYR A 52 5.16 4.23 6.06
N ASN A 53 6.38 4.57 6.49
CA ASN A 53 7.04 3.84 7.58
C ASN A 53 6.24 3.89 8.89
N LYS A 54 5.62 5.01 9.25
CA LYS A 54 4.73 5.08 10.43
C LYS A 54 3.48 4.23 10.26
N PHE A 55 2.95 4.15 9.04
CA PHE A 55 1.77 3.36 8.70
C PHE A 55 2.05 1.85 8.71
N ILE A 56 3.18 1.40 8.15
CA ILE A 56 3.53 -0.04 8.08
C ILE A 56 4.23 -0.57 9.33
N ASN A 57 5.00 0.26 10.06
CA ASN A 57 5.81 -0.15 11.21
C ASN A 57 5.27 0.37 12.55
N HIS A 58 4.02 0.05 12.87
CA HIS A 58 3.56 0.05 14.26
C HIS A 58 3.91 -1.31 14.88
N ARG A 59 4.84 -1.51 15.82
CA ARG A 59 5.40 -0.70 16.92
C ARG A 59 6.91 -0.51 16.79
N ARG A 60 7.46 0.59 17.33
CA ARG A 60 8.90 0.72 17.62
C ARG A 60 9.33 -0.50 18.43
N LYS A 61 10.18 -1.36 17.86
CA LYS A 61 10.80 -2.50 18.57
C LYS A 61 11.50 -1.89 19.81
N PRO A 62 11.28 -2.41 21.04
CA PRO A 62 12.03 -1.93 22.19
C PRO A 62 13.52 -2.03 21.85
N GLU A 63 14.31 -1.02 22.21
CA GLU A 63 15.77 -1.09 22.12
C GLU A 63 16.22 -2.27 22.99
N THR A 64 16.38 -3.44 22.37
CA THR A 64 17.07 -4.56 23.00
C THR A 64 18.49 -4.09 23.22
N SER A 65 18.87 -3.93 24.48
CA SER A 65 20.26 -3.72 24.87
C SER A 65 21.14 -4.74 24.16
N PHE A 66 22.19 -4.28 23.48
CA PHE A 66 23.17 -5.17 22.89
C PHE A 66 23.86 -5.93 24.04
N ILE A 67 23.44 -7.16 24.31
CA ILE A 67 24.16 -8.03 25.25
C ILE A 67 25.28 -8.66 24.44
N GLU A 68 26.46 -8.02 24.48
CA GLU A 68 27.69 -8.57 23.93
C GLU A 68 28.03 -9.88 24.65
N THR A 69 27.62 -11.00 24.05
CA THR A 69 27.87 -12.32 24.63
C THR A 69 29.16 -12.86 24.04
N ARG A 70 30.26 -12.51 24.70
CA ARG A 70 31.65 -13.00 24.53
C ARG A 70 32.32 -12.70 23.18
N MET A 71 33.17 -11.68 23.19
CA MET A 71 34.41 -11.69 22.41
C MET A 71 35.28 -12.86 22.89
N LEU A 72 35.62 -13.79 21.99
CA LEU A 72 36.77 -14.68 22.17
C LEU A 72 37.98 -13.96 21.58
N LEU A 73 38.94 -13.63 22.45
CA LEU A 73 40.29 -13.17 22.11
C LEU A 73 41.06 -14.24 21.33
#